data_AF-A0A9P4XY65-F1
#
_entry.id   AF-A0A9P4XY65-F1
#
_cell.length_a   1.000
_cell.length_b   1.000
_cell.length_c   1.000
_cell.angle_alpha   90.00
_cell.angle_beta   90.00
_cell.angle_gamma   90.00
#
_symmetry.space_group_name_H-M   'P 1'
#
loop_
_entity.id
_entity.type
_entity.pdbx_description
1 polymer ?
#
loop_
_entity_poly.entity_id
_entity_poly.type
_entity_poly.pdbx_seq_one_letter_code
_entity_poly.pdbx_strand_id
1 'polypeptide(L)' 'HSRQSLKKYVKANNNITATDSMFDSLFNRALKTGVEKGVFLQPKGASGGTKLAKK' A
#
# COMPACT_ATOMS: atom_id res chain seq x y z
N HIS A 1 -7.53 1.03 -7.75
CA HIS A 1 -7.41 -0.21 -6.96
C HIS A 1 -7.55 0.12 -5.49
N SER A 2 -8.18 -0.73 -4.68
CA SER A 2 -8.25 -0.47 -3.23
C SER A 2 -6.93 -0.83 -2.57
N ARG A 3 -6.63 -0.24 -1.40
CA ARG A 3 -5.50 -0.59 -0.54
C ARG A 3 -5.42 -2.10 -0.30
N GLN A 4 -6.57 -2.74 -0.09
CA GLN A 4 -6.65 -4.18 0.13
C GLN A 4 -6.24 -4.99 -1.10
N SER A 5 -6.59 -4.51 -2.30
CA SER A 5 -6.17 -5.13 -3.56
C SER A 5 -4.65 -5.08 -3.73
N LEU A 6 -4.03 -3.93 -3.41
CA LEU A 6 -2.57 -3.80 -3.44
C LEU A 6 -1.91 -4.72 -2.40
N LYS A 7 -2.45 -4.77 -1.19
CA LYS A 7 -1.96 -5.63 -0.12
C LYS A 7 -1.96 -7.10 -0.54
N LYS A 8 -3.08 -7.59 -1.11
CA LYS A 8 -3.21 -8.95 -1.64
C LYS A 8 -2.23 -9.21 -2.77
N TYR A 9 -2.06 -8.25 -3.68
CA TYR A 9 -1.10 -8.35 -4.78
C TYR A 9 0.33 -8.47 -4.27
N VAL A 10 0.75 -7.65 -3.30
CA VAL A 10 2.11 -7.72 -2.76
C VAL A 10 2.36 -9.06 -2.06
N LYS A 11 1.41 -9.55 -1.25
CA LYS A 11 1.52 -10.88 -0.62
C LYS A 11 1.62 -12.01 -1.63
N ALA A 12 0.83 -11.96 -2.72
CA ALA A 12 0.78 -13.03 -3.71
C ALA A 12 2.01 -13.07 -4.63
N ASN A 13 2.69 -11.93 -4.84
CA ASN A 13 3.80 -11.82 -5.80
C ASN A 13 5.19 -11.76 -5.14
N ASN A 14 5.27 -11.81 -3.81
CA ASN A 14 6.54 -11.77 -3.08
C ASN A 14 6.58 -12.89 -2.06
N ASN A 15 7.76 -13.47 -1.83
CA ASN A 15 7.95 -14.45 -0.78
C ASN A 15 8.07 -13.73 0.58
N ILE A 16 6.94 -13.43 1.21
CA ILE A 16 6.87 -12.72 2.49
C ILE A 16 6.99 -13.73 3.64
N THR A 17 8.10 -13.65 4.39
CA THR A 17 8.33 -14.48 5.60
C THR A 17 7.85 -13.81 6.90
N ALA A 18 7.44 -12.54 6.82
CA ALA A 18 6.94 -11.79 7.97
C ALA A 18 5.53 -12.25 8.38
N THR A 19 5.22 -12.16 9.67
CA THR A 19 3.85 -12.42 10.16
C THR A 19 2.86 -11.42 9.58
N ASP A 20 1.59 -11.81 9.49
CA ASP A 20 0.54 -10.99 8.89
C ASP A 20 0.42 -9.58 9.53
N SER A 21 0.52 -9.50 10.85
CA SER A 21 0.49 -8.22 11.59
C SER A 21 1.70 -7.34 11.28
N MET A 22 2.89 -7.95 11.17
CA MET A 22 4.12 -7.24 10.84
C MET A 22 4.09 -6.73 9.39
N PHE A 23 3.68 -7.59 8.46
CA PHE A 23 3.49 -7.21 7.06
C PHE A 23 2.51 -6.05 6.92
N ASP A 24 1.37 -6.11 7.61
CA ASP A 24 0.36 -5.06 7.56
C ASP A 24 0.92 -3.73 8.04
N SER A 25 1.64 -3.73 9.16
CA SER A 25 2.28 -2.54 9.72
C SER A 25 3.31 -1.92 8.75
N LEU A 26 4.16 -2.77 8.15
CA LEU A 26 5.18 -2.35 7.18
C LEU A 26 4.56 -1.81 5.89
N PHE A 27 3.56 -2.52 5.34
CA PHE A 27 2.82 -2.11 4.15
C PHE A 27 2.15 -0.75 4.36
N ASN A 28 1.51 -0.55 5.51
CA ASN A 28 0.84 0.70 5.85
C ASN A 28 1.83 1.88 5.91
N ARG A 29 3.02 1.67 6.49
CA ARG A 29 4.07 2.67 6.56
C ARG A 29 4.64 3.00 5.17
N ALA A 30 4.95 1.98 4.38
CA ALA A 30 5.45 2.14 3.02
C ALA A 30 4.44 2.88 2.12
N LEU A 31 3.15 2.55 2.23
CA LEU A 31 2.09 3.21 1.51
C LEU A 31 1.99 4.70 1.87
N LYS A 32 2.04 5.04 3.16
CA LYS A 32 2.04 6.44 3.63
C LYS A 32 3.22 7.21 3.03
N THR A 33 4.43 6.66 3.12
CA THR A 33 5.63 7.28 2.54
C THR A 33 5.53 7.42 1.02
N GLY A 34 4.96 6.44 0.32
CA GLY A 34 4.75 6.54 -1.12
C GLY A 34 3.73 7.63 -1.50
N VAL A 35 2.74 7.90 -0.65
CA VAL A 35 1.83 9.04 -0.85
C VAL A 35 2.54 10.36 -0.62
N GLU A 36 3.32 10.48 0.47
CA GLU A 36 4.10 11.68 0.79
C GLU A 36 5.12 12.01 -0.31
N LYS A 37 5.74 10.99 -0.92
CA LYS A 37 6.66 11.14 -2.05
C LYS A 37 5.97 11.35 -3.40
N GLY A 38 4.64 11.42 -3.44
CA GLY A 38 3.86 11.58 -4.66
C GLY A 38 3.96 10.39 -5.62
N VAL A 39 4.32 9.19 -5.14
CA VAL A 39 4.29 7.93 -5.91
C VAL A 39 2.88 7.35 -5.96
N PHE A 40 2.11 7.55 -4.90
CA PHE A 40 0.71 7.15 -4.81
C PHE A 40 -0.18 8.35 -4.50
N LEU A 41 -1.42 8.31 -4.96
CA LEU A 41 -2.45 9.29 -4.64
C LEU A 41 -3.56 8.62 -3.83
N GLN A 42 -3.98 9.30 -2.76
CA GLN A 42 -5.12 8.94 -1.94
C GLN A 42 -6.18 10.06 -2.03
N PRO A 43 -6.98 10.10 -3.11
CA PRO A 43 -7.96 11.16 -3.35
C PRO A 43 -9.06 11.28 -2.28
N LYS A 44 -9.28 10.23 -1.48
CA LYS A 44 -10.25 10.22 -0.36
C LYS A 44 -9.57 9.98 1.00
N GLY A 45 -8.28 10.34 1.13
CA GLY A 45 -7.50 10.15 2.36
C GLY A 45 -7.18 8.68 2.69
N ALA A 46 -6.79 8.42 3.94
CA ALA A 46 -6.27 7.11 4.40
C ALA A 46 -7.23 5.93 4.21
N SER A 47 -8.55 6.20 4.23
CA SER A 47 -9.62 5.22 4.00
C SER A 47 -10.06 5.13 2.54
N GLY A 48 -9.47 5.97 1.67
CA GLY A 48 -9.77 6.07 0.25
C GLY A 48 -9.04 5.05 -0.62
N GLY A 49 -9.52 4.90 -1.87
CA GLY A 49 -8.83 4.10 -2.88
C GLY A 49 -7.45 4.68 -3.20
N THR A 50 -6.44 3.82 -3.32
CA THR A 50 -5.08 4.21 -3.70
C THR A 50 -4.92 4.11 -5.22
N LYS A 51 -4.45 5.19 -5.86
CA LYS A 51 -4.07 5.18 -7.28
C LYS A 51 -2.56 5.39 -7.40
N LEU A 52 -1.95 4.80 -8.43
CA LEU A 52 -0.60 5.20 -8.84
C LEU A 52 -0.66 6.66 -9.26
N ALA A 53 0.24 7.47 -8.71
CA ALA A 53 0.42 8.83 -9.19
C ALA A 53 1.01 8.75 -10.59
N LYS A 54 0.44 9.52 -11.53
CA LYS A 54 1.07 9.73 -12.82
C LYS A 54 2.21 10.71 -12.55
N LYS A 55 3.46 10.25 -12.64
CA LYS A 55 4.57 11.18 -12.86
C LYS A 55 4.41 11.81 -14.23
#